data_AF-A0A3M7L9U2-F1
#
_entry.id   AF-A0A3M7L9U2-F1
#
_cell.length_a   1.000
_cell.length_b   1.000
_cell.length_c   1.000
_cell.angle_alpha   90.00
_cell.angle_beta   90.00
_cell.angle_gamma   90.00
#
_symmetry.space_group_name_H-M   'P 1'
#
loop_
_entity.id
_entity.type
_entity.pdbx_description
1 polymer ?
#
loop_
_entity_poly.entity_id
_entity_poly.type
_entity_poly.pdbx_seq_one_letter_code
_entity_poly.pdbx_strand_id
1 'polypeptide(L)' 'MITPNNRKEFERNISILAESIEQGTSKFLPDRKIIMSLLKSKKLPNKRINFITVDEQSRLLANSLANFDIPEFKNNKYAG' A
#
# COMPACT_ATOMS: atom_id res chain seq x y z
N MET A 1 -2.67 11.03 8.66
CA MET A 1 -2.14 9.80 8.04
C MET A 1 -2.27 8.68 9.05
N ILE A 2 -3.13 7.68 8.81
CA ILE A 2 -3.19 6.51 9.70
C ILE A 2 -1.92 5.70 9.46
N THR A 3 -1.16 5.52 10.53
CA THR A 3 0.01 4.64 10.54
C THR A 3 -0.44 3.29 11.08
N PRO A 4 -0.09 2.16 10.44
CA PRO A 4 -0.51 0.85 10.90
C PRO A 4 0.08 0.57 12.28
N ASN A 5 -0.77 0.18 13.22
CA ASN A 5 -0.38 -0.08 14.61
C ASN A 5 -0.01 -1.55 14.85
N ASN A 6 -0.32 -2.41 13.90
CA ASN A 6 -0.01 -3.83 13.96
C ASN A 6 0.37 -4.40 12.58
N ARG A 7 0.96 -5.59 12.60
CA ARG A 7 1.40 -6.30 11.40
C ARG A 7 0.28 -6.54 10.39
N LYS A 8 -0.94 -6.81 10.85
CA LYS A 8 -2.10 -7.06 9.98
C LYS A 8 -2.48 -5.80 9.19
N GLU A 9 -2.51 -4.65 9.84
CA GLU A 9 -2.76 -3.36 9.18
C GLU A 9 -1.65 -3.00 8.20
N PHE A 10 -0.39 -3.24 8.55
CA PHE A 10 0.72 -3.01 7.63
C PHE A 10 0.59 -3.85 6.36
N GLU A 11 0.36 -5.17 6.51
CA GLU A 11 0.18 -6.07 5.37
C GLU A 11 -1.03 -5.66 4.52
N ARG A 12 -2.15 -5.27 5.15
CA ARG A 12 -3.32 -4.74 4.43
C ARG A 12 -2.96 -3.53 3.58
N ASN A 13 -2.25 -2.54 4.15
CA ASN A 13 -1.90 -1.32 3.43
C ASN A 13 -1.01 -1.61 2.21
N ILE A 14 -0.04 -2.52 2.35
CA ILE A 14 0.82 -2.93 1.24
C ILE A 14 0.02 -3.68 0.17
N SER A 15 -0.91 -4.55 0.57
CA SER A 15 -1.80 -5.23 -0.38
C SER A 15 -2.68 -4.26 -1.17
N ILE A 16 -3.25 -3.23 -0.51
CA ILE A 16 -4.03 -2.18 -1.18
C ILE A 16 -3.18 -1.43 -2.23
N LEU A 17 -1.94 -1.10 -1.87
CA LEU A 17 -1.02 -0.46 -2.80
C LEU A 17 -0.71 -1.39 -4.00
N ALA A 18 -0.41 -2.66 -3.76
CA ALA A 18 -0.13 -3.62 -4.83
C ALA A 18 -1.35 -3.79 -5.76
N GLU A 19 -2.55 -3.95 -5.19
CA GLU A 19 -3.80 -4.08 -5.95
C GLU A 19 -4.10 -2.82 -6.78
N SER A 20 -3.91 -1.64 -6.21
CA SER A 20 -4.13 -0.37 -6.93
C SER A 20 -3.16 -0.19 -8.11
N ILE A 21 -1.93 -0.69 -7.98
CA ILE A 21 -0.94 -0.71 -9.07
C ILE A 21 -1.36 -1.71 -10.15
N GLU A 22 -1.74 -2.92 -9.76
CA GLU A 22 -2.16 -3.99 -10.69
C GLU A 22 -3.43 -3.60 -11.47
N GLN A 23 -4.40 -2.97 -10.82
CA GLN A 23 -5.65 -2.54 -11.45
C GLN A 23 -5.52 -1.22 -12.22
N GLY A 24 -4.38 -0.52 -12.12
CA GLY A 24 -4.20 0.81 -12.71
C GLY A 24 -5.15 1.88 -12.15
N THR A 25 -5.76 1.64 -10.98
CA THR A 25 -6.70 2.57 -10.33
C THR A 25 -6.01 3.74 -9.66
N SER A 26 -4.68 3.65 -9.47
CA SER A 26 -3.88 4.77 -9.05
C SER A 26 -3.88 5.84 -10.14
N LYS A 27 -4.55 6.98 -9.88
CA LYS A 27 -4.50 8.18 -10.74
C LYS A 27 -3.07 8.71 -10.96
N PHE A 28 -2.09 8.22 -10.18
CA PHE A 28 -0.67 8.53 -10.31
C PHE A 28 0.12 7.28 -10.69
N LEU A 29 0.97 7.37 -11.71
CA LEU A 29 1.95 6.30 -11.97
C LEU A 29 2.90 6.24 -10.77
N PRO A 30 2.98 5.11 -10.05
CA PRO A 30 3.94 4.98 -8.96
C PRO A 30 5.35 5.10 -9.53
N ASP A 31 6.24 5.79 -8.82
CA ASP A 31 7.66 5.83 -9.19
C ASP A 31 8.16 4.38 -9.38
N ARG A 32 8.99 4.16 -10.40
CA ARG A 32 9.64 2.88 -10.67
C ARG A 32 10.33 2.32 -9.42
N LYS A 33 10.82 3.18 -8.52
CA LYS A 33 11.37 2.78 -7.22
C LYS A 33 10.35 2.05 -6.34
N ILE A 34 9.12 2.55 -6.27
CA ILE A 34 8.03 1.96 -5.48
C ILE A 34 7.65 0.59 -6.04
N ILE A 35 7.50 0.50 -7.35
CA ILE A 35 7.21 -0.77 -8.04
C ILE A 35 8.34 -1.78 -7.77
N MET A 36 9.60 -1.35 -7.90
CA MET A 36 10.76 -2.21 -7.65
C MET A 36 10.87 -2.61 -6.17
N SER A 37 10.50 -1.75 -5.23
CA SER A 37 10.46 -2.05 -3.80
C SER A 37 9.43 -3.14 -3.49
N LEU A 38 8.23 -3.03 -4.05
CA LEU A 38 7.18 -4.05 -3.92
C LEU A 38 7.60 -5.38 -4.55
N LEU A 39 8.18 -5.36 -5.75
CA LEU A 39 8.68 -6.56 -6.44
C LEU A 39 9.85 -7.22 -5.71
N LYS A 40 10.72 -6.42 -5.08
CA LYS A 40 11.86 -6.91 -4.29
C LYS A 40 11.48 -7.31 -2.87
N SER A 41 10.28 -6.96 -2.42
CA SER A 41 9.83 -7.28 -1.07
C SER A 41 9.87 -8.80 -0.88
N LYS A 42 10.75 -9.27 0.00
CA LYS A 42 10.92 -10.70 0.22
C LYS A 42 9.78 -11.21 1.07
N LYS A 43 9.28 -12.41 0.75
CA LYS A 43 8.42 -13.15 1.66
C LYS A 43 9.29 -13.90 2.67
N LEU A 44 8.93 -13.84 3.94
CA LEU A 44 9.44 -14.71 4.99
C LEU A 44 9.04 -16.18 4.70
N PRO A 45 9.68 -17.18 5.33
CA PRO A 45 9.34 -18.59 5.13
C PRO A 45 7.85 -18.93 5.36
N ASN A 46 7.18 -18.15 6.22
CA ASN A 46 5.74 -18.25 6.49
C ASN A 46 4.86 -17.50 5.46
N LYS A 47 5.40 -17.18 4.28
CA LYS A 47 4.76 -16.46 3.16
C LYS A 47 4.37 -15.01 3.46
N ARG A 48 4.70 -14.48 4.62
CA ARG A 48 4.39 -13.09 4.99
C ARG A 48 5.39 -12.11 4.39
N ILE A 49 4.99 -10.85 4.22
CA ILE A 49 5.89 -9.79 3.76
C ILE A 49 6.98 -9.56 4.83
N ASN A 50 8.24 -9.47 4.38
CA ASN A 50 9.35 -9.02 5.21
C ASN A 50 9.42 -7.49 5.21
N PHE A 51 9.05 -6.89 6.34
CA PHE A 51 8.92 -5.45 6.49
C PHE A 51 10.22 -4.69 6.24
N ILE A 52 11.36 -5.29 6.59
CA ILE A 52 12.69 -4.67 6.44
C ILE A 52 13.05 -4.49 4.96
N THR A 53 12.41 -5.25 4.07
CA THR A 53 12.67 -5.17 2.62
C THR A 53 11.77 -4.19 1.89
N VAL A 54 10.80 -3.58 2.58
CA VAL A 54 9.94 -2.54 2.02
C VAL A 54 10.58 -1.19 2.31
N ASP A 55 10.82 -0.40 1.26
CA ASP A 55 11.36 0.94 1.42
C ASP A 55 10.35 1.92 2.06
N GLU A 56 10.89 3.00 2.65
CA GLU A 56 10.09 3.98 3.38
C GLU A 56 9.08 4.69 2.47
N GLN A 57 9.44 4.95 1.22
CA GLN A 57 8.55 5.61 0.27
C GLN A 57 7.31 4.75 -0.05
N SER A 58 7.48 3.45 -0.30
CA SER A 58 6.36 2.55 -0.53
C SER A 58 5.49 2.42 0.72
N ARG A 59 6.10 2.42 1.92
CA ARG A 59 5.36 2.42 3.19
C ARG A 59 4.51 3.67 3.35
N LEU A 60 5.05 4.86 3.08
CA LEU A 60 4.32 6.11 3.18
C LEU A 60 3.17 6.20 2.18
N LEU A 61 3.39 5.75 0.96
CA LEU A 61 2.36 5.70 -0.08
C LEU A 61 1.25 4.71 0.28
N ALA A 62 1.60 3.50 0.71
CA ALA A 62 0.64 2.48 1.14
C ALA A 62 -0.24 2.96 2.29
N ASN A 63 0.36 3.60 3.29
CA ASN A 63 -0.37 4.17 4.42
C ASN A 63 -1.28 5.33 3.98
N SER A 64 -0.85 6.13 3.01
CA SER A 64 -1.67 7.20 2.45
C SER A 64 -2.87 6.64 1.68
N LEU A 65 -2.66 5.67 0.79
CA LEU A 65 -3.73 5.01 0.03
C LEU A 65 -4.74 4.28 0.91
N ALA A 66 -4.26 3.59 1.96
CA ALA A 66 -5.15 2.91 2.89
C ALA A 66 -6.09 3.86 3.65
N ASN A 67 -5.73 5.14 3.81
CA ASN A 67 -6.63 6.17 4.36
C ASN A 67 -7.74 6.59 3.39
N PHE A 68 -7.60 6.33 2.10
CA PHE A 68 -8.66 6.58 1.10
C PHE A 68 -9.52 5.32 0.87
N ASP A 69 -9.01 4.15 1.26
CA ASP A 69 -9.73 2.88 1.17
C ASP A 69 -10.74 2.65 2.33
N ILE A 70 -10.74 3.52 3.36
CA ILE A 70 -11.73 3.45 4.44
C ILE A 70 -13.12 3.86 3.95
N PRO A 71 -14.20 3.20 4.44
CA PRO A 71 -15.57 3.37 3.94
C PRO A 71 -16.07 4.82 3.95
N GLU A 72 -15.60 5.62 4.90
CA GLU A 72 -15.97 7.04 5.05
C GLU A 72 -15.56 7.87 3.83
N PHE A 73 -14.44 7.53 3.17
CA PHE A 73 -13.99 8.19 1.94
C PHE A 73 -14.61 7.58 0.68
N LYS A 74 -14.81 6.26 0.64
CA LYS A 74 -15.46 5.58 -0.49
C LYS A 74 -16.92 6.00 -0.70
N ASN A 75 -17.62 6.37 0.38
CA ASN A 75 -19.01 6.83 0.32
C ASN A 75 -19.16 8.33 0.04
N ASN A 76 -18.07 9.08 -0.10
CA ASN A 76 -18.14 10.49 -0.45
C ASN A 76 -18.38 10.64 -1.95
N LYS A 77 -19.66 10.74 -2.35
CA LYS A 77 -20.14 10.91 -3.73
C LYS A 77 -19.68 12.20 -4.43
N TYR A 78 -18.76 12.97 -3.84
CA TYR A 78 -18.30 14.27 -4.32
C TYR A 78 -16.79 14.34 -4.60
N ALA A 79 -16.04 13.24 -4.50
CA ALA A 79 -14.62 13.22 -4.88
C ALA A 79 -14.44 12.90 -6.38
N GLY A 80 -14.76 13.87 -7.23
CA GLY A 80 -14.43 13.87 -8.67
C GLY A 80 -12.93 14.09 -8.90
#